data_AF-A0ABD4UDZ5-F1
#
_entry.id   AF-A0ABD4UDZ5-F1
#
_cell.length_a   1.000
_cell.length_b   1.000
_cell.length_c   1.000
_cell.angle_alpha   90.00
_cell.angle_beta   90.00
_cell.angle_gamma   90.00
#
_symmetry.space_group_name_H-M   'P 1'
#
loop_
_entity.id
_entity.type
_entity.pdbx_description
1 polymer ?
#
loop_
_entity_poly.entity_id
_entity_poly.type
_entity_poly.pdbx_seq_one_letter_code
_entity_poly.pdbx_strand_id
1 'polypeptide(L)'
;MNDLLCGHQPLPEHVDAVTFIYRDVRCHVYGVLHGLRGGTNRHYREFVNRTIKAAPGLRFGETQFMRLFEGLHVEMDDWLEIPPRDAFMMQIAISLMPWQFAGVVRQARRESRTLTDRFGAGGTRRLQDIGGSPAFHLLSPDERLAGFLPPHAYLVENCRRRRRDGRFAGPVFPDKDWFWLARIEPYINIPLRSVHMLEYAVERARLSSASEISLFVGEIHNSDMAWYSGWDAQAEPEELVRSTVRATIDRARAYAASSGRAPRLPFIAASLAGAFAPLVIWLLAGAEALRIFRHL
;
A
#
# COMPACT_ATOMS: atom_id res chain seq x y z
N MET A 1 0.34 6.99 -23.08
CA MET A 1 0.55 8.33 -22.45
C MET A 1 0.22 9.56 -23.32
N ASN A 2 0.63 9.67 -24.59
CA ASN A 2 0.41 10.90 -25.39
C ASN A 2 -1.08 11.24 -25.62
N ASP A 3 -1.92 10.27 -25.95
CA ASP A 3 -3.35 10.51 -26.21
C ASP A 3 -4.10 11.02 -24.98
N LEU A 4 -3.71 10.54 -23.80
CA LEU A 4 -4.23 10.99 -22.50
C LEU A 4 -3.95 12.48 -22.28
N LEU A 5 -2.71 12.92 -22.56
CA LEU A 5 -2.26 14.30 -22.41
C LEU A 5 -2.85 15.23 -23.48
N CYS A 6 -3.13 14.73 -24.68
CA CYS A 6 -3.71 15.52 -25.76
C CYS A 6 -5.22 15.79 -25.61
N GLY A 7 -5.89 15.27 -24.58
CA GLY A 7 -7.29 15.61 -24.30
C GLY A 7 -8.35 14.68 -24.87
N HIS A 8 -7.96 13.65 -25.62
CA HIS A 8 -8.89 12.85 -26.44
C HIS A 8 -9.67 11.79 -25.66
N GLN A 9 -9.22 11.43 -24.45
CA GLN A 9 -9.87 10.42 -23.62
C GLN A 9 -10.66 11.04 -22.46
N PRO A 10 -11.92 10.64 -22.24
CA PRO A 10 -12.67 11.00 -21.04
C PRO A 10 -12.08 10.31 -19.80
N LEU A 11 -12.26 10.91 -18.63
CA LEU A 11 -11.85 10.29 -17.37
C LEU A 11 -12.75 9.08 -17.05
N PRO A 12 -12.19 8.02 -16.44
CA PRO A 12 -12.98 6.85 -16.08
C PRO A 12 -13.96 7.18 -14.95
N GLU A 13 -15.13 6.54 -14.98
CA GLU A 13 -16.15 6.70 -13.94
C GLU A 13 -15.89 5.81 -12.72
N HIS A 14 -15.20 4.68 -12.94
CA HIS A 14 -14.84 3.69 -11.93
C HIS A 14 -13.36 3.29 -12.01
N VAL A 15 -12.80 2.83 -10.88
CA VAL A 15 -11.49 2.16 -10.85
C VAL A 15 -11.60 0.86 -11.63
N ASP A 16 -10.62 0.58 -12.48
CA ASP A 16 -10.51 -0.67 -13.20
C ASP A 16 -10.14 -1.83 -12.26
N ALA A 17 -10.74 -2.99 -12.51
CA ALA A 17 -10.46 -4.20 -11.76
C ALA A 17 -9.66 -5.19 -12.59
N VAL A 18 -8.70 -5.86 -11.97
CA VAL A 18 -8.17 -7.11 -12.48
C VAL A 18 -9.02 -8.25 -11.93
N THR A 19 -9.66 -8.99 -12.83
CA THR A 19 -10.59 -10.08 -12.46
C THR A 19 -9.97 -11.43 -12.76
N PHE A 20 -10.00 -12.33 -11.78
CA PHE A 20 -9.56 -13.71 -11.92
C PHE A 20 -10.36 -14.64 -11.01
N ILE A 21 -10.29 -15.95 -11.28
CA ILE A 21 -10.83 -16.97 -10.38
C ILE A 21 -9.67 -17.54 -9.58
N TYR A 22 -9.77 -17.51 -8.26
CA TYR A 22 -8.79 -18.11 -7.37
C TYR A 22 -9.49 -18.97 -6.33
N ARG A 23 -9.21 -20.28 -6.37
CA ARG A 23 -9.84 -21.30 -5.50
C ARG A 23 -11.37 -21.19 -5.45
N ASP A 24 -11.97 -21.22 -6.62
CA ASP A 24 -13.42 -21.19 -6.83
C ASP A 24 -14.12 -19.89 -6.40
N VAL A 25 -13.35 -18.86 -6.04
CA VAL A 25 -13.87 -17.51 -5.73
C VAL A 25 -13.48 -16.55 -6.87
N ARG A 26 -14.47 -15.84 -7.42
CA ARG A 26 -14.23 -14.75 -8.37
C ARG A 26 -13.73 -13.52 -7.61
N CYS A 27 -12.51 -13.11 -7.93
CA CYS A 27 -11.84 -11.99 -7.29
C CYS A 27 -11.80 -10.80 -8.24
N HIS A 28 -12.21 -9.62 -7.77
CA HIS A 28 -12.06 -8.34 -8.46
C HIS A 28 -11.08 -7.48 -7.67
N VAL A 29 -9.88 -7.25 -8.18
CA VAL A 29 -8.85 -6.47 -7.48
C VAL A 29 -8.76 -5.07 -8.06
N TYR A 30 -9.05 -4.08 -7.21
CA TYR A 30 -9.02 -2.65 -7.52
C TYR A 30 -7.78 -2.02 -6.89
N GLY A 31 -6.90 -1.48 -7.75
CA GLY A 31 -5.70 -0.76 -7.32
C GLY A 31 -6.04 0.71 -7.09
N VAL A 32 -5.69 1.26 -5.93
CA VAL A 32 -6.08 2.60 -5.50
C VAL A 32 -4.85 3.43 -5.13
N LEU A 33 -4.79 4.67 -5.61
CA LEU A 33 -3.85 5.69 -5.15
C LEU A 33 -4.38 6.37 -3.89
N HIS A 34 -4.32 5.68 -2.75
CA HIS A 34 -5.06 6.10 -1.56
C HIS A 34 -4.42 7.23 -0.73
N GLY A 35 -3.28 7.82 -1.13
CA GLY A 35 -2.65 8.94 -0.43
C GLY A 35 -2.50 8.71 1.08
N LEU A 36 -2.45 9.79 1.88
CA LEU A 36 -2.53 9.71 3.34
C LEU A 36 -3.97 9.82 3.85
N ARG A 37 -4.88 10.40 3.06
CA ARG A 37 -6.29 10.70 3.44
C ARG A 37 -7.34 10.07 2.51
N GLY A 38 -7.00 8.99 1.82
CA GLY A 38 -7.92 8.30 0.90
C GLY A 38 -7.91 8.88 -0.52
N GLY A 39 -6.85 9.60 -0.88
CA GLY A 39 -6.65 10.21 -2.18
C GLY A 39 -5.95 11.56 -2.09
N THR A 40 -5.39 12.02 -3.21
CA THR A 40 -4.71 13.33 -3.28
C THR A 40 -5.67 14.52 -3.22
N ASN A 41 -6.97 14.26 -3.44
CA ASN A 41 -8.06 15.23 -3.44
C ASN A 41 -9.42 14.54 -3.19
N ARG A 42 -10.46 15.34 -2.91
CA ARG A 42 -11.80 14.84 -2.61
C ARG A 42 -12.49 14.15 -3.80
N HIS A 43 -12.32 14.65 -5.03
CA HIS A 43 -12.90 14.02 -6.22
C HIS A 43 -12.40 12.58 -6.40
N TYR A 44 -11.10 12.33 -6.19
CA TYR A 44 -10.54 10.98 -6.28
C TYR A 44 -11.12 10.06 -5.21
N ARG A 45 -11.25 10.54 -3.97
CA ARG A 45 -11.89 9.78 -2.89
C ARG A 45 -13.35 9.43 -3.22
N GLU A 46 -14.10 10.36 -3.80
CA GLU A 46 -15.48 10.13 -4.22
C GLU A 46 -15.56 9.14 -5.38
N PHE A 47 -14.62 9.20 -6.33
CA PHE A 47 -14.46 8.21 -7.41
C PHE A 47 -14.21 6.79 -6.87
N VAL A 48 -13.33 6.64 -5.88
CA VAL A 48 -13.10 5.34 -5.22
C VAL A 48 -14.35 4.88 -4.47
N ASN A 49 -15.00 5.75 -3.70
CA ASN A 49 -16.24 5.42 -2.98
C ASN A 49 -17.38 4.99 -3.93
N ARG A 50 -17.53 5.63 -5.09
CA ARG A 50 -18.49 5.20 -6.12
C ARG A 50 -18.16 3.80 -6.63
N THR A 51 -16.88 3.52 -6.87
CA THR A 51 -16.44 2.20 -7.30
C THR A 51 -16.70 1.14 -6.23
N ILE A 52 -16.38 1.41 -4.96
CA ILE A 52 -16.69 0.49 -3.85
C ILE A 52 -18.18 0.21 -3.77
N LYS A 53 -19.03 1.24 -3.89
CA LYS A 53 -20.49 1.08 -3.83
C LYS A 53 -21.04 0.25 -5.00
N ALA A 54 -20.44 0.36 -6.18
CA ALA A 54 -20.82 -0.38 -7.38
C ALA A 54 -20.21 -1.80 -7.46
N ALA A 55 -19.15 -2.07 -6.69
CA ALA A 55 -18.40 -3.31 -6.80
C ALA A 55 -19.20 -4.54 -6.30
N PRO A 56 -19.07 -5.69 -6.96
CA PRO A 56 -19.84 -6.89 -6.64
C PRO A 56 -19.29 -7.63 -5.41
N GLY A 57 -20.10 -8.52 -4.86
CA GLY A 57 -19.69 -9.45 -3.80
C GLY A 57 -19.32 -8.78 -2.47
N LEU A 58 -18.56 -9.52 -1.66
CA LEU A 58 -18.03 -9.00 -0.39
C LEU A 58 -16.86 -8.05 -0.65
N ARG A 59 -16.90 -6.87 -0.04
CA ARG A 59 -15.93 -5.79 -0.29
C ARG A 59 -14.90 -5.74 0.83
N PHE A 60 -13.65 -5.99 0.49
CA PHE A 60 -12.51 -6.00 1.39
C PHE A 60 -11.64 -4.77 1.15
N GLY A 61 -11.10 -4.21 2.21
CA GLY A 61 -10.12 -3.12 2.15
C GLY A 61 -8.79 -3.54 2.77
N GLU A 62 -7.70 -3.02 2.21
CA GLU A 62 -6.39 -3.00 2.87
C GLU A 62 -6.49 -2.36 4.27
N THR A 63 -5.51 -2.64 5.13
CA THR A 63 -5.40 -2.04 6.47
C THR A 63 -5.68 -0.53 6.44
N GLN A 64 -6.54 -0.07 7.35
CA GLN A 64 -7.05 1.31 7.47
C GLN A 64 -7.96 1.83 6.35
N PHE A 65 -8.21 1.11 5.25
CA PHE A 65 -9.08 1.60 4.17
C PHE A 65 -10.52 1.86 4.64
N MET A 66 -11.03 1.08 5.61
CA MET A 66 -12.36 1.33 6.20
C MET A 66 -12.47 2.68 6.93
N ARG A 67 -11.34 3.30 7.31
CA ARG A 67 -11.32 4.66 7.87
C ARG A 67 -11.31 5.74 6.78
N LEU A 68 -10.90 5.38 5.57
CA LEU A 68 -10.71 6.29 4.44
C LEU A 68 -11.93 6.28 3.51
N PHE A 69 -12.52 5.10 3.30
CA PHE A 69 -13.56 4.87 2.31
C PHE A 69 -14.82 4.25 2.91
N GLU A 70 -15.94 4.49 2.25
CA GLU A 70 -17.26 3.99 2.65
C GLU A 70 -17.64 2.74 1.86
N GLY A 71 -18.41 1.83 2.47
CA GLY A 71 -18.99 0.67 1.78
C GLY A 71 -18.12 -0.59 1.77
N LEU A 72 -16.98 -0.58 2.46
CA LEU A 72 -16.17 -1.76 2.74
C LEU A 72 -16.79 -2.58 3.88
N HIS A 73 -16.72 -3.91 3.77
CA HIS A 73 -17.28 -4.84 4.77
C HIS A 73 -16.21 -5.39 5.72
N VAL A 74 -14.98 -5.59 5.23
CA VAL A 74 -13.91 -6.27 5.97
C VAL A 74 -12.56 -5.60 5.73
N GLU A 75 -11.74 -5.46 6.78
CA GLU A 75 -10.34 -5.03 6.69
C GLU A 75 -9.44 -6.27 6.70
N MET A 76 -8.44 -6.34 5.82
CA MET A 76 -7.61 -7.54 5.64
C MET A 76 -6.41 -7.63 6.60
N ASP A 77 -6.16 -6.59 7.43
CA ASP A 77 -5.13 -6.56 8.47
C ASP A 77 -3.73 -7.01 8.00
N ASP A 78 -3.34 -6.62 6.80
CA ASP A 78 -2.09 -7.02 6.18
C ASP A 78 -0.82 -6.49 6.87
N TRP A 79 -0.97 -5.58 7.84
CA TRP A 79 0.10 -5.22 8.78
C TRP A 79 0.69 -6.42 9.53
N LEU A 80 -0.01 -7.56 9.59
CA LEU A 80 0.48 -8.81 10.17
C LEU A 80 1.73 -9.37 9.49
N GLU A 81 1.96 -9.00 8.23
CA GLU A 81 3.16 -9.40 7.49
C GLU A 81 4.34 -8.43 7.69
N ILE A 82 4.20 -7.47 8.60
CA ILE A 82 5.30 -6.64 9.10
C ILE A 82 5.70 -7.16 10.48
N PRO A 83 6.74 -8.01 10.57
CA PRO A 83 7.17 -8.53 11.86
C PRO A 83 7.69 -7.40 12.76
N PRO A 84 7.65 -7.55 14.10
CA PRO A 84 8.06 -6.50 15.04
C PRO A 84 9.45 -5.93 14.76
N ARG A 85 10.40 -6.78 14.35
CA ARG A 85 11.74 -6.35 13.95
C ARG A 85 11.74 -5.36 12.78
N ASP A 86 10.95 -5.64 11.75
CA ASP A 86 10.89 -4.78 10.57
C ASP A 86 10.12 -3.51 10.91
N ALA A 87 9.08 -3.58 11.75
CA ALA A 87 8.41 -2.40 12.30
C ALA A 87 9.36 -1.50 13.09
N PHE A 88 10.24 -2.07 13.92
CA PHE A 88 11.28 -1.33 14.65
C PHE A 88 12.25 -0.64 13.69
N MET A 89 12.80 -1.37 12.71
CA MET A 89 13.74 -0.80 11.74
C MET A 89 13.11 0.25 10.84
N MET A 90 11.86 0.03 10.42
CA MET A 90 11.05 0.98 9.69
C MET A 90 10.94 2.29 10.47
N GLN A 91 10.60 2.23 11.76
CA GLN A 91 10.46 3.44 12.57
C GLN A 91 11.78 4.17 12.82
N ILE A 92 12.90 3.45 12.98
CA ILE A 92 14.23 4.09 12.95
C ILE A 92 14.43 4.82 11.63
N ALA A 93 14.17 4.15 10.51
CA ALA A 93 14.43 4.68 9.17
C ALA A 93 13.62 5.96 8.90
N ILE A 94 12.35 6.02 9.33
CA ILE A 94 11.49 7.22 9.27
C ILE A 94 12.00 8.31 10.22
N SER A 95 12.30 7.93 11.47
CA SER A 95 12.57 8.91 12.54
C SER A 95 13.92 9.62 12.38
N LEU A 96 14.82 9.09 11.56
CA LEU A 96 16.06 9.76 11.15
C LEU A 96 15.84 10.96 10.21
N MET A 97 14.62 11.21 9.74
CA MET A 97 14.31 12.30 8.82
C MET A 97 13.17 13.17 9.35
N PRO A 98 13.41 14.00 10.38
CA PRO A 98 12.36 14.75 11.06
C PRO A 98 11.62 15.71 10.13
N TRP A 99 12.30 16.26 9.12
CA TRP A 99 11.69 17.13 8.10
C TRP A 99 10.65 16.41 7.24
N GLN A 100 10.73 15.08 7.10
CA GLN A 100 9.73 14.30 6.38
C GLN A 100 8.43 14.19 7.18
N PHE A 101 8.45 14.16 8.51
CA PHE A 101 7.21 14.27 9.29
C PHE A 101 6.48 15.59 8.99
N ALA A 102 7.22 16.70 8.90
CA ALA A 102 6.62 17.97 8.47
C ALA A 102 6.09 17.90 7.03
N GLY A 103 6.75 17.14 6.14
CA GLY A 103 6.25 16.80 4.80
C GLY A 103 4.93 16.05 4.84
N VAL A 104 4.87 14.92 5.56
CA VAL A 104 3.67 14.08 5.75
C VAL A 104 2.51 14.89 6.33
N VAL A 105 2.75 15.71 7.35
CA VAL A 105 1.70 16.56 7.95
C VAL A 105 1.21 17.62 6.95
N ARG A 106 2.11 18.27 6.21
CA ARG A 106 1.75 19.23 5.16
C ARG A 106 0.94 18.56 4.06
N GLN A 107 1.36 17.38 3.61
CA GLN A 107 0.69 16.60 2.58
C GLN A 107 -0.70 16.17 3.05
N ALA A 108 -0.84 15.59 4.24
CA ALA A 108 -2.13 15.23 4.81
C ALA A 108 -3.08 16.44 4.92
N ARG A 109 -2.56 17.62 5.28
CA ARG A 109 -3.37 18.86 5.30
C ARG A 109 -3.77 19.31 3.90
N ARG A 110 -2.86 19.19 2.92
CA ARG A 110 -3.11 19.54 1.52
C ARG A 110 -4.16 18.62 0.91
N GLU A 111 -4.07 17.31 1.11
CA GLU A 111 -5.04 16.32 0.64
C GLU A 111 -6.44 16.62 1.20
N SER A 112 -6.55 16.90 2.50
CA SER A 112 -7.83 17.26 3.13
C SER A 112 -8.46 18.56 2.61
N ARG A 113 -7.65 19.48 2.07
CA ARG A 113 -8.12 20.80 1.58
C ARG A 113 -8.31 20.85 0.07
N THR A 114 -7.74 19.90 -0.68
CA THR A 114 -7.81 19.90 -2.14
C THR A 114 -9.14 19.27 -2.56
N LEU A 115 -10.07 20.11 -3.01
CA LEU A 115 -11.41 19.66 -3.40
C LEU A 115 -11.40 18.98 -4.78
N THR A 116 -10.82 19.66 -5.76
CA THR A 116 -10.92 19.26 -7.17
C THR A 116 -9.67 18.56 -7.66
N ASP A 117 -9.87 17.66 -8.63
CA ASP A 117 -8.79 17.15 -9.46
C ASP A 117 -8.08 18.29 -10.20
N ARG A 118 -6.75 18.17 -10.33
CA ARG A 118 -5.91 19.13 -11.05
C ARG A 118 -5.71 18.74 -12.50
N PHE A 119 -5.86 17.47 -12.83
CA PHE A 119 -5.66 16.99 -14.18
C PHE A 119 -6.74 17.54 -15.12
N GLY A 120 -6.32 18.26 -16.16
CA GLY A 120 -7.25 18.89 -17.10
C GLY A 120 -7.86 20.21 -16.59
N ALA A 121 -7.47 20.69 -15.40
CA ALA A 121 -7.95 21.99 -14.89
C ALA A 121 -7.53 23.12 -15.84
N GLY A 122 -8.48 23.97 -16.23
CA GLY A 122 -8.24 25.04 -17.21
C GLY A 122 -7.89 24.53 -18.62
N GLY A 123 -8.26 23.30 -18.96
CA GLY A 123 -8.04 22.70 -20.28
C GLY A 123 -6.64 22.14 -20.51
N THR A 124 -5.73 22.25 -19.54
CA THR A 124 -4.35 21.76 -19.66
C THR A 124 -4.19 20.43 -18.94
N ARG A 125 -3.72 19.39 -19.65
CA ARG A 125 -3.40 18.08 -19.07
C ARG A 125 -1.89 17.93 -18.96
N ARG A 126 -1.39 17.68 -17.74
CA ARG A 126 0.04 17.53 -17.45
C ARG A 126 0.30 16.21 -16.76
N LEU A 127 1.42 15.57 -17.11
CA LEU A 127 1.83 14.29 -16.51
C LEU A 127 1.93 14.37 -14.99
N GLN A 128 2.46 15.47 -14.45
CA GLN A 128 2.57 15.66 -12.99
C GLN A 128 1.24 15.70 -12.24
N ASP A 129 0.12 15.94 -12.91
CA ASP A 129 -1.19 16.02 -12.29
C ASP A 129 -1.91 14.65 -12.26
N ILE A 130 -1.35 13.62 -12.91
CA ILE A 130 -1.96 12.29 -13.03
C ILE A 130 -1.94 11.53 -11.70
N GLY A 131 -0.89 11.67 -10.89
CA GLY A 131 -0.63 10.90 -9.65
C GLY A 131 -1.65 11.07 -8.51
N GLY A 132 -2.81 11.62 -8.83
CA GLY A 132 -3.90 11.90 -7.93
C GLY A 132 -5.29 11.99 -8.60
N SER A 133 -5.34 11.71 -9.90
CA SER A 133 -6.51 11.86 -10.76
C SER A 133 -7.07 10.49 -11.13
N PRO A 134 -8.38 10.36 -11.40
CA PRO A 134 -8.93 9.20 -12.11
C PRO A 134 -8.19 8.90 -13.43
N ALA A 135 -7.53 9.89 -14.04
CA ALA A 135 -6.68 9.72 -15.23
C ALA A 135 -5.56 8.69 -15.05
N PHE A 136 -5.11 8.44 -13.81
CA PHE A 136 -4.14 7.39 -13.51
C PHE A 136 -4.63 6.01 -13.98
N HIS A 137 -5.92 5.75 -13.87
CA HIS A 137 -6.57 4.50 -14.28
C HIS A 137 -6.76 4.37 -15.81
N LEU A 138 -6.26 5.33 -16.59
CA LEU A 138 -6.17 5.22 -18.04
C LEU A 138 -4.78 4.77 -18.50
N LEU A 139 -3.78 4.77 -17.60
CA LEU A 139 -2.46 4.23 -17.88
C LEU A 139 -2.52 2.71 -17.95
N SER A 140 -1.66 2.09 -18.75
CA SER A 140 -1.49 0.63 -18.72
C SER A 140 -0.90 0.18 -17.37
N PRO A 141 -1.16 -1.06 -16.90
CA PRO A 141 -0.58 -1.56 -15.65
C PRO A 141 0.95 -1.40 -15.59
N ASP A 142 1.67 -1.66 -16.68
CA ASP A 142 3.13 -1.51 -16.73
C ASP A 142 3.59 -0.05 -16.50
N GLU A 143 2.84 0.92 -17.03
CA GLU A 143 3.09 2.35 -16.79
C GLU A 143 2.82 2.77 -15.34
N ARG A 144 1.90 2.08 -14.64
CA ARG A 144 1.54 2.36 -13.24
C ARG A 144 2.54 1.82 -12.22
N LEU A 145 3.32 0.79 -12.59
CA LEU A 145 4.27 0.10 -11.71
C LEU A 145 5.70 0.65 -11.78
N ALA A 146 5.93 1.74 -12.52
CA ALA A 146 7.26 2.30 -12.77
C ALA A 146 8.03 2.55 -11.46
N GLY A 147 9.16 1.83 -11.29
CA GLY A 147 10.04 1.93 -10.12
C GLY A 147 10.03 0.72 -9.20
N PHE A 148 9.05 -0.19 -9.34
CA PHE A 148 9.04 -1.47 -8.62
C PHE A 148 9.67 -2.60 -9.45
N LEU A 149 10.15 -3.63 -8.76
CA LEU A 149 10.58 -4.88 -9.40
C LEU A 149 9.33 -5.63 -9.93
N PRO A 150 9.47 -6.45 -11.00
CA PRO A 150 8.40 -7.36 -11.40
C PRO A 150 7.97 -8.28 -10.24
N PRO A 151 6.69 -8.71 -10.15
CA PRO A 151 6.13 -9.36 -8.97
C PRO A 151 6.95 -10.53 -8.40
N HIS A 152 7.41 -11.46 -9.24
CA HIS A 152 8.24 -12.59 -8.79
C HIS A 152 9.60 -12.12 -8.23
N ALA A 153 10.32 -11.28 -8.97
CA ALA A 153 11.60 -10.74 -8.52
C ALA A 153 11.43 -9.92 -7.22
N TYR A 154 10.30 -9.21 -7.10
CA TYR A 154 9.99 -8.44 -5.91
C TYR A 154 9.74 -9.32 -4.69
N LEU A 155 8.97 -10.41 -4.85
CA LEU A 155 8.73 -11.41 -3.81
C LEU A 155 10.03 -12.07 -3.34
N VAL A 156 10.86 -12.54 -4.28
CA VAL A 156 12.17 -13.16 -3.98
C VAL A 156 13.04 -12.20 -3.17
N GLU A 157 13.16 -10.96 -3.66
CA GLU A 157 13.94 -9.92 -3.00
C GLU A 157 13.39 -9.62 -1.60
N ASN A 158 12.07 -9.59 -1.43
CA ASN A 158 11.44 -9.40 -0.12
C ASN A 158 11.72 -10.54 0.86
N CYS A 159 11.64 -11.80 0.40
CA CYS A 159 12.00 -12.97 1.20
C CYS A 159 13.47 -12.91 1.67
N ARG A 160 14.39 -12.48 0.80
CA ARG A 160 15.81 -12.28 1.14
C ARG A 160 16.02 -11.11 2.11
N ARG A 161 15.31 -9.99 1.93
CA ARG A 161 15.34 -8.86 2.87
C ARG A 161 14.94 -9.25 4.29
N ARG A 162 13.93 -10.13 4.45
CA ARG A 162 13.56 -10.68 5.77
C ARG A 162 14.75 -11.35 6.49
N ARG A 163 15.64 -11.99 5.73
CA ARG A 163 16.89 -12.62 6.23
C ARG A 163 18.08 -11.66 6.35
N ARG A 164 17.98 -10.42 5.84
CA ARG A 164 19.07 -9.42 5.66
C ARG A 164 20.09 -9.76 4.57
N ASP A 165 19.75 -10.70 3.70
CA ASP A 165 20.62 -11.09 2.59
C ASP A 165 20.21 -10.41 1.27
N GLY A 166 19.12 -9.64 1.29
CA GLY A 166 18.63 -8.85 0.16
C GLY A 166 19.20 -7.43 0.11
N ARG A 167 19.03 -6.78 -1.05
CA ARG A 167 19.29 -5.38 -1.32
C ARG A 167 18.23 -4.50 -0.67
N PHE A 168 18.66 -3.59 0.19
CA PHE A 168 17.81 -2.58 0.84
C PHE A 168 17.65 -1.29 0.01
N ALA A 169 17.62 -1.42 -1.33
CA ALA A 169 17.27 -0.33 -2.22
C ALA A 169 15.75 -0.35 -2.45
N GLY A 170 15.06 0.70 -2.00
CA GLY A 170 13.64 0.85 -2.30
C GLY A 170 13.37 1.27 -3.74
N PRO A 171 12.09 1.31 -4.14
CA PRO A 171 11.67 1.80 -5.45
C PRO A 171 12.03 3.28 -5.64
N VAL A 172 12.28 3.65 -6.88
CA VAL A 172 12.54 5.05 -7.25
C VAL A 172 11.22 5.73 -7.57
N PHE A 173 10.80 6.65 -6.71
CA PHE A 173 9.62 7.48 -6.97
C PHE A 173 10.02 8.78 -7.71
N PRO A 174 9.30 9.15 -8.79
CA PRO A 174 9.54 10.42 -9.47
C PRO A 174 9.13 11.63 -8.62
N ASP A 175 8.16 11.45 -7.72
CA ASP A 175 7.70 12.49 -6.80
C ASP A 175 8.47 12.45 -5.47
N LYS A 176 9.10 13.57 -5.14
CA LYS A 176 9.90 13.75 -3.91
C LYS A 176 9.07 13.60 -2.65
N ASP A 177 7.76 13.85 -2.71
CA ASP A 177 6.84 13.68 -1.58
C ASP A 177 6.70 12.20 -1.18
N TRP A 178 7.11 11.26 -2.03
CA TRP A 178 7.10 9.81 -1.78
C TRP A 178 8.49 9.23 -1.53
N PHE A 179 9.55 10.05 -1.56
CA PHE A 179 10.92 9.58 -1.35
C PHE A 179 11.12 8.88 0.00
N TRP A 180 10.37 9.29 1.03
CA TRP A 180 10.38 8.63 2.34
C TRP A 180 9.89 7.17 2.26
N LEU A 181 8.94 6.88 1.36
CA LEU A 181 8.41 5.53 1.16
C LEU A 181 9.50 4.59 0.64
N ALA A 182 10.39 5.08 -0.25
CA ALA A 182 11.52 4.29 -0.75
C ALA A 182 12.45 3.80 0.38
N ARG A 183 12.57 4.58 1.46
CA ARG A 183 13.43 4.21 2.60
C ARG A 183 12.80 3.14 3.50
N ILE A 184 11.47 3.07 3.52
CA ILE A 184 10.76 2.15 4.40
C ILE A 184 10.20 0.93 3.69
N GLU A 185 10.01 1.00 2.37
CA GLU A 185 9.51 -0.10 1.55
C GLU A 185 10.23 -1.43 1.84
N PRO A 186 11.57 -1.48 1.98
CA PRO A 186 12.26 -2.73 2.30
C PRO A 186 11.80 -3.42 3.59
N TYR A 187 11.13 -2.69 4.50
CA TYR A 187 10.58 -3.20 5.76
C TYR A 187 9.06 -3.41 5.73
N ILE A 188 8.35 -2.89 4.72
CA ILE A 188 6.88 -2.96 4.65
C ILE A 188 6.41 -4.35 4.17
N ASN A 189 7.24 -5.10 3.45
CA ASN A 189 6.91 -6.46 2.99
C ASN A 189 5.68 -6.54 2.06
N ILE A 190 5.58 -5.60 1.12
CA ILE A 190 4.43 -5.45 0.20
C ILE A 190 4.04 -6.77 -0.49
N PRO A 191 4.94 -7.57 -1.10
CA PRO A 191 4.53 -8.80 -1.79
C PRO A 191 3.88 -9.83 -0.85
N LEU A 192 4.43 -9.99 0.35
CA LEU A 192 3.89 -10.93 1.34
C LEU A 192 2.58 -10.42 1.95
N ARG A 193 2.41 -9.09 2.05
CA ARG A 193 1.12 -8.46 2.36
C ARG A 193 0.09 -8.77 1.26
N SER A 194 0.46 -8.70 -0.01
CA SER A 194 -0.41 -9.07 -1.15
C SER A 194 -0.86 -10.53 -1.06
N VAL A 195 0.05 -11.46 -0.77
CA VAL A 195 -0.26 -12.88 -0.54
C VAL A 195 -1.23 -13.04 0.63
N HIS A 196 -0.92 -12.43 1.78
CA HIS A 196 -1.77 -12.50 2.97
C HIS A 196 -3.19 -11.99 2.69
N MET A 197 -3.32 -10.83 2.06
CA MET A 197 -4.63 -10.23 1.77
C MET A 197 -5.48 -11.11 0.86
N LEU A 198 -4.92 -11.65 -0.24
CA LEU A 198 -5.67 -12.51 -1.14
C LEU A 198 -6.11 -13.79 -0.43
N GLU A 199 -5.19 -14.46 0.27
CA GLU A 199 -5.46 -15.69 1.02
C GLU A 199 -6.50 -15.48 2.11
N TYR A 200 -6.37 -14.40 2.88
CA TYR A 200 -7.31 -14.02 3.91
C TYR A 200 -8.71 -13.78 3.33
N ALA A 201 -8.82 -12.96 2.28
CA ALA A 201 -10.12 -12.59 1.74
C ALA A 201 -10.84 -13.76 1.06
N VAL A 202 -10.10 -14.62 0.34
CA VAL A 202 -10.64 -15.83 -0.28
C VAL A 202 -11.10 -16.82 0.77
N GLU A 203 -10.33 -17.03 1.84
CA GLU A 203 -10.74 -17.91 2.94
C GLU A 203 -11.97 -17.35 3.67
N ARG A 204 -12.02 -16.04 3.94
CA ARG A 204 -13.21 -15.38 4.50
C ARG A 204 -14.44 -15.54 3.60
N ALA A 205 -14.27 -15.43 2.29
CA ALA A 205 -15.35 -15.62 1.32
C ALA A 205 -15.90 -17.05 1.39
N ARG A 206 -15.01 -18.05 1.37
CA ARG A 206 -15.36 -19.46 1.47
C ARG A 206 -16.10 -19.78 2.77
N LEU A 207 -15.58 -19.32 3.90
CA LEU A 207 -16.22 -19.49 5.22
C LEU A 207 -17.59 -18.81 5.30
N SER A 208 -17.82 -17.76 4.49
CA SER A 208 -19.09 -17.03 4.41
C SER A 208 -19.97 -17.50 3.25
N SER A 209 -19.60 -18.58 2.54
CA SER A 209 -20.28 -19.07 1.33
C SER A 209 -20.45 -18.01 0.22
N ALA A 210 -19.55 -17.03 0.15
CA ALA A 210 -19.50 -16.04 -0.93
C ALA A 210 -18.64 -16.55 -2.08
N SER A 211 -19.18 -16.53 -3.29
CA SER A 211 -18.48 -16.93 -4.53
C SER A 211 -17.79 -15.77 -5.25
N GLU A 212 -17.99 -14.52 -4.77
CA GLU A 212 -17.48 -13.31 -5.40
C GLU A 212 -17.03 -12.28 -4.35
N ILE A 213 -15.85 -11.71 -4.56
CA ILE A 213 -15.26 -10.68 -3.70
C ILE A 213 -14.65 -9.52 -4.50
N SER A 214 -14.65 -8.35 -3.89
CA SER A 214 -13.98 -7.15 -4.40
C SER A 214 -12.93 -6.67 -3.40
N LEU A 215 -11.69 -6.54 -3.85
CA LEU A 215 -10.50 -6.23 -3.06
C LEU A 215 -10.02 -4.82 -3.40
N PHE A 216 -10.09 -3.90 -2.45
CA PHE A 216 -9.59 -2.53 -2.59
C PHE A 216 -8.25 -2.39 -1.88
N VAL A 217 -7.19 -2.21 -2.65
CA VAL A 217 -5.80 -2.24 -2.19
C VAL A 217 -4.98 -1.13 -2.82
N GLY A 218 -3.82 -0.80 -2.27
CA GLY A 218 -2.84 0.05 -2.94
C GLY A 218 -2.44 -0.52 -4.30
N GLU A 219 -2.20 0.35 -5.29
CA GLU A 219 -1.99 -0.04 -6.70
C GLU A 219 -1.00 -1.20 -6.88
N ILE A 220 0.13 -1.19 -6.17
CA ILE A 220 1.16 -2.23 -6.28
C ILE A 220 0.62 -3.62 -5.94
N HIS A 221 -0.26 -3.72 -4.93
CA HIS A 221 -0.86 -4.97 -4.50
C HIS A 221 -1.77 -5.57 -5.58
N ASN A 222 -2.34 -4.75 -6.47
CA ASN A 222 -3.17 -5.23 -7.57
C ASN A 222 -2.37 -6.17 -8.48
N SER A 223 -1.22 -5.70 -8.96
CA SER A 223 -0.33 -6.47 -9.83
C SER A 223 0.23 -7.72 -9.16
N ASP A 224 0.62 -7.61 -7.89
CA ASP A 224 1.14 -8.73 -7.11
C ASP A 224 0.10 -9.83 -6.95
N MET A 225 -1.15 -9.47 -6.60
CA MET A 225 -2.24 -10.45 -6.43
C MET A 225 -2.61 -11.12 -7.74
N ALA A 226 -2.69 -10.35 -8.83
CA ALA A 226 -2.99 -10.88 -10.15
C ALA A 226 -1.94 -11.91 -10.58
N TRP A 227 -0.66 -11.57 -10.45
CA TRP A 227 0.44 -12.50 -10.73
C TRP A 227 0.39 -13.72 -9.81
N TYR A 228 0.24 -13.51 -8.50
CA TYR A 228 0.22 -14.57 -7.50
C TYR A 228 -0.92 -15.56 -7.74
N SER A 229 -2.08 -15.10 -8.23
CA SER A 229 -3.24 -15.95 -8.50
C SER A 229 -2.96 -17.08 -9.52
N GLY A 230 -2.03 -16.86 -10.45
CA GLY A 230 -1.61 -17.83 -11.46
C GLY A 230 -0.27 -18.51 -11.15
N TRP A 231 0.39 -18.17 -10.03
CA TRP A 231 1.71 -18.69 -9.69
C TRP A 231 1.62 -19.92 -8.79
N ASP A 232 2.33 -20.98 -9.16
CA ASP A 232 2.45 -22.19 -8.34
C ASP A 232 3.59 -22.06 -7.32
N ALA A 233 3.22 -21.71 -6.09
CA ALA A 233 4.16 -21.61 -4.97
C ALA A 233 4.87 -22.95 -4.64
N GLN A 234 4.32 -24.11 -5.01
CA GLN A 234 4.98 -25.40 -4.77
C GLN A 234 6.09 -25.68 -5.79
N ALA A 235 5.95 -25.14 -7.01
CA ALA A 235 6.95 -25.24 -8.06
C ALA A 235 8.12 -24.25 -7.89
N GLU A 236 8.05 -23.33 -6.92
CA GLU A 236 9.12 -22.37 -6.65
C GLU A 236 10.43 -23.07 -6.25
N PRO A 237 11.53 -22.90 -7.01
CA PRO A 237 12.80 -23.57 -6.72
C PRO A 237 13.49 -23.08 -5.44
N GLU A 238 13.33 -21.80 -5.08
CA GLU A 238 14.01 -21.25 -3.90
C GLU A 238 13.26 -21.63 -2.60
N GLU A 239 13.84 -22.53 -1.79
CA GLU A 239 13.23 -23.01 -0.54
C GLU A 239 12.88 -21.88 0.43
N LEU A 240 13.70 -20.82 0.49
CA LEU A 240 13.42 -19.65 1.31
C LEU A 240 12.09 -18.99 0.91
N VAL A 241 11.85 -18.83 -0.39
CA VAL A 241 10.65 -18.18 -0.92
C VAL A 241 9.45 -19.09 -0.70
N ARG A 242 9.56 -20.36 -1.11
CA ARG A 242 8.51 -21.38 -0.94
C ARG A 242 8.05 -21.51 0.51
N SER A 243 8.98 -21.68 1.45
CA SER A 243 8.67 -21.82 2.88
C SER A 243 8.07 -20.55 3.49
N THR A 244 8.58 -19.37 3.11
CA THR A 244 8.08 -18.08 3.61
C THR A 244 6.64 -17.84 3.13
N VAL A 245 6.39 -18.03 1.83
CA VAL A 245 5.05 -17.88 1.24
C VAL A 245 4.07 -18.88 1.86
N ARG A 246 4.45 -20.16 1.98
CA ARG A 246 3.60 -21.16 2.63
C ARG A 246 3.22 -20.75 4.06
N ALA A 247 4.19 -20.29 4.84
CA ALA A 247 3.91 -19.82 6.20
C ALA A 247 2.98 -18.60 6.22
N THR A 248 3.10 -17.68 5.25
CA THR A 248 2.18 -16.54 5.09
C THR A 248 0.77 -16.99 4.72
N ILE A 249 0.63 -17.94 3.79
CA ILE A 249 -0.66 -18.56 3.42
C ILE A 249 -1.32 -19.17 4.66
N ASP A 250 -0.59 -20.01 5.39
CA ASP A 250 -1.11 -20.72 6.57
C ASP A 250 -1.59 -19.73 7.64
N ARG A 251 -0.81 -18.66 7.90
CA ARG A 251 -1.20 -17.59 8.84
C ARG A 251 -2.43 -16.82 8.37
N ALA A 252 -2.50 -16.46 7.09
CA ALA A 252 -3.61 -15.69 6.54
C ALA A 252 -4.94 -16.45 6.66
N ARG A 253 -4.94 -17.75 6.33
CA ARG A 253 -6.13 -18.60 6.46
C ARG A 253 -6.50 -18.87 7.90
N ALA A 254 -5.52 -19.16 8.76
CA ALA A 254 -5.77 -19.31 10.20
C ALA A 254 -6.39 -18.04 10.79
N TYR A 255 -5.91 -16.87 10.37
CA TYR A 255 -6.48 -15.60 10.81
C TYR A 255 -7.89 -15.36 10.26
N ALA A 256 -8.15 -15.68 9.00
CA ALA A 256 -9.49 -15.61 8.39
C ALA A 256 -10.53 -16.46 9.12
N ALA A 257 -10.12 -17.64 9.58
CA ALA A 257 -10.95 -18.57 10.36
C ALA A 257 -11.14 -18.12 11.83
N SER A 258 -10.31 -17.20 12.33
CA SER A 258 -10.41 -16.73 13.71
C SER A 258 -11.53 -15.70 13.89
N SER A 259 -12.17 -15.70 15.06
CA SER A 259 -13.21 -14.72 15.44
C SER A 259 -12.63 -13.46 16.12
N GLY A 260 -11.34 -13.50 16.48
CA GLY A 260 -10.65 -12.44 17.20
C GLY A 260 -9.83 -11.52 16.29
N ARG A 261 -9.59 -10.29 16.74
CA ARG A 261 -8.61 -9.41 16.10
C ARG A 261 -7.20 -9.80 16.54
N ALA A 262 -6.25 -9.77 15.61
CA ALA A 262 -4.86 -10.01 15.98
C ALA A 262 -4.34 -8.88 16.88
N PRO A 263 -3.56 -9.19 17.94
CA PRO A 263 -3.06 -8.18 18.86
C PRO A 263 -2.04 -7.28 18.17
N ARG A 264 -2.33 -5.97 18.10
CA ARG A 264 -1.42 -4.96 17.55
C ARG A 264 -0.29 -4.55 18.50
N LEU A 265 -0.33 -5.01 19.76
CA LEU A 265 0.62 -4.60 20.81
C LEU A 265 2.09 -4.83 20.43
N PRO A 266 2.51 -5.99 19.89
CA PRO A 266 3.92 -6.20 19.53
C PRO A 266 4.39 -5.24 18.43
N PHE A 267 3.54 -5.01 17.42
CA PHE A 267 3.81 -4.08 16.34
C PHE A 267 3.93 -2.63 16.86
N ILE A 268 3.00 -2.20 17.72
CA ILE A 268 3.01 -0.87 18.32
C ILE A 268 4.24 -0.68 19.21
N ALA A 269 4.53 -1.65 20.09
CA ALA A 269 5.68 -1.59 20.99
C ALA A 269 7.00 -1.50 20.23
N ALA A 270 7.19 -2.34 19.20
CA ALA A 270 8.37 -2.29 18.36
C ALA A 270 8.48 -0.98 17.58
N SER A 271 7.35 -0.46 17.09
CA SER A 271 7.32 0.82 16.41
C SER A 271 7.74 1.98 17.34
N LEU A 272 7.18 2.03 18.56
CA LEU A 272 7.53 3.05 19.55
C LEU A 272 9.00 2.94 19.97
N ALA A 273 9.50 1.72 20.18
CA ALA A 273 10.90 1.49 20.52
C ALA A 273 11.85 1.96 19.40
N GLY A 274 11.50 1.72 18.13
CA GLY A 274 12.29 2.18 16.98
C GLY A 274 12.30 3.70 16.82
N ALA A 275 11.20 4.36 17.15
CA ALA A 275 11.10 5.83 17.11
C ALA A 275 11.82 6.52 18.28
N PHE A 276 11.93 5.86 19.43
CA PHE A 276 12.39 6.48 20.68
C PHE A 276 13.78 7.10 20.57
N ALA A 277 14.80 6.32 20.19
CA ALA A 277 16.19 6.81 20.19
C ALA A 277 16.42 7.98 19.22
N PRO A 278 15.98 7.93 17.94
CA PRO A 278 16.11 9.07 17.04
C PRO A 278 15.38 10.32 17.55
N LEU A 279 14.17 10.18 18.12
CA LEU A 279 13.43 11.33 18.65
C LEU A 279 14.15 11.99 19.82
N VAL A 280 14.72 11.21 20.74
CA VAL A 280 15.53 11.76 21.85
C VAL A 280 16.75 12.52 21.30
N ILE A 281 17.45 11.97 20.31
CA ILE A 281 18.58 12.65 19.66
C ILE A 281 18.15 13.99 19.08
N TRP A 282 17.03 14.04 18.36
CA TRP A 282 16.51 15.28 17.78
C TRP A 282 16.09 16.30 18.83
N LEU A 283 15.47 15.86 19.93
CA LEU A 283 15.11 16.73 21.04
C LEU A 283 16.35 17.36 21.68
N LEU A 284 17.39 16.56 21.95
CA LEU A 284 18.65 17.05 22.51
C LEU A 284 19.36 18.01 21.56
N ALA A 285 19.46 17.66 20.27
CA ALA A 285 20.07 18.52 19.26
C ALA A 285 19.31 19.85 19.10
N GLY A 286 17.98 19.82 19.13
CA GLY A 286 17.14 21.03 19.05
C GLY A 286 17.28 21.92 20.29
N ALA A 287 17.34 21.33 21.49
CA ALA A 287 17.56 22.07 22.73
C ALA A 287 18.93 22.76 22.74
N GLU A 288 19.98 22.06 22.28
CA GLU A 288 21.33 22.61 22.20
C GLU A 288 21.44 23.74 21.16
N ALA A 289 20.81 23.58 20.00
CA ALA A 289 20.74 24.63 18.99
C ALA A 289 20.06 25.89 19.54
N LEU A 290 18.92 25.75 20.24
CA LEU A 290 18.23 26.87 20.88
C LEU A 290 19.09 27.57 21.94
N ARG A 291 19.91 26.81 22.68
CA ARG A 291 20.85 27.36 23.66
C ARG A 291 21.89 28.24 22.97
N ILE A 292 22.50 27.74 21.89
CA ILE A 292 23.49 28.49 21.10
C ILE A 292 22.89 29.77 20.52
N PHE A 293 21.68 29.70 19.93
CA PHE A 293 21.00 30.86 19.34
C PHE A 293 20.56 31.92 20.36
N ARG A 294 20.39 31.57 21.64
CA ARG A 294 20.10 32.55 22.71
C ARG A 294 21.34 33.28 23.22
N HIS A 295 22.53 32.77 22.91
CA HIS A 295 23.81 33.33 23.33
C HIS A 295 24.56 34.05 22.19
N LEU A 296 23.95 34.13 21.00
CA LEU A 296 24.36 34.95 19.85
C LEU A 296 23.42 36.15 19.73
#